data_AF-A0A8T5B6I4-F1
#
_entry.id   AF-A0A8T5B6I4-F1
#
_cell.length_a   1.000
_cell.length_b   1.000
_cell.length_c   1.000
_cell.angle_alpha   90.00
_cell.angle_beta   90.00
_cell.angle_gamma   90.00
#
_symmetry.space_group_name_H-M   'P 1'
#
loop_
_entity.id
_entity.type
_entity.pdbx_description
1 polymer ?
#
loop_
_entity_poly.entity_id
_entity_poly.type
_entity_poly.pdbx_seq_one_letter_code
_entity_poly.pdbx_strand_id
1 'polypeptide(L)'
;MPLSLIFLSMKVNAIEVDPLVWHDYEYFNRGLDPGECFNSTREPYAVCVHISTISPPGYKLDVTIYVNGVPKWSGQLGVGKSSPTITCNDQSTTIHIANPNGNPYLQVSGYIDWVMH
;
A
#
# COMPACT_ATOMS: atom_id res chain seq x y z
N MET A 1 47.88 48.46 -1.28
CA MET A 1 47.59 47.36 -2.22
C MET A 1 46.54 46.46 -1.59
N PRO A 2 45.30 46.36 -2.10
CA PRO A 2 44.39 45.32 -1.64
C PRO A 2 44.48 44.09 -2.56
N LEU A 3 44.63 42.91 -1.94
CA LEU A 3 44.47 41.60 -2.56
C LEU A 3 43.00 41.39 -2.92
N SER A 4 42.69 41.11 -4.18
CA SER A 4 41.37 40.66 -4.61
C SER A 4 41.23 39.17 -4.33
N LEU A 5 40.30 38.81 -3.43
CA LEU A 5 39.90 37.44 -3.16
C LEU A 5 38.88 37.01 -4.22
N ILE A 6 39.22 36.03 -5.06
CA ILE A 6 38.32 35.47 -6.06
C ILE A 6 37.50 34.36 -5.38
N PHE A 7 36.19 34.57 -5.22
CA PHE A 7 35.27 33.50 -4.85
C PHE A 7 34.86 32.73 -6.10
N LEU A 8 35.32 31.48 -6.22
CA LEU A 8 34.86 30.53 -7.23
C LEU A 8 33.56 29.89 -6.71
N SER A 9 32.41 30.36 -7.20
CA SER A 9 31.12 29.73 -6.90
C SER A 9 30.94 28.49 -7.79
N MET A 10 31.26 27.31 -7.24
CA MET A 10 30.94 26.05 -7.91
C MET A 10 29.44 25.78 -7.77
N LYS A 11 28.68 26.00 -8.85
CA LYS A 11 27.33 25.46 -8.98
C LYS A 11 27.42 23.95 -9.12
N VAL A 12 27.17 23.23 -8.03
CA VAL A 12 26.84 21.82 -8.09
C VAL A 12 25.44 21.74 -8.70
N ASN A 13 25.33 21.31 -9.96
CA ASN A 13 24.05 20.87 -10.49
C ASN A 13 23.69 19.60 -9.74
N ALA A 14 22.81 19.70 -8.75
CA ALA A 14 22.12 18.53 -8.23
C ALA A 14 21.35 17.91 -9.40
N ILE A 15 21.81 16.74 -9.84
CA ILE A 15 21.03 15.92 -10.76
C ILE A 15 19.92 15.33 -9.90
N GLU A 16 18.73 15.90 -10.01
CA GLU A 16 17.50 15.32 -9.47
C GLU A 16 17.24 14.06 -10.30
N VAL A 17 17.79 12.94 -9.85
CA VAL A 17 17.39 11.63 -10.36
C VAL A 17 16.07 11.34 -9.65
N ASP A 18 14.96 11.60 -10.33
CA ASP A 18 13.66 11.12 -9.84
C ASP A 18 13.82 9.63 -9.54
N PRO A 19 13.52 9.16 -8.31
CA PRO A 19 13.52 7.75 -8.03
C PRO A 19 12.58 7.09 -9.05
N LEU A 20 13.01 5.98 -9.63
CA LEU A 20 12.23 5.28 -10.64
C LEU A 20 11.01 4.69 -9.93
N VAL A 21 9.91 5.44 -9.84
CA VAL A 21 8.71 4.94 -9.18
C VAL A 21 7.90 4.11 -10.18
N TRP A 22 7.64 2.83 -9.85
CA TRP A 22 6.74 1.99 -10.63
C TRP A 22 5.70 1.29 -9.75
N HIS A 23 4.61 0.85 -10.37
CA HIS A 23 3.52 0.15 -9.71
C HIS A 23 3.61 -1.35 -10.02
N ASP A 24 3.51 -2.19 -9.00
CA ASP A 24 3.25 -3.62 -9.14
C ASP A 24 1.89 -3.97 -8.54
N TYR A 25 1.03 -4.60 -9.34
CA TYR A 25 -0.34 -4.90 -8.97
C TYR A 25 -0.49 -6.37 -8.61
N GLU A 26 -0.78 -6.65 -7.34
CA GLU A 26 -1.07 -8.00 -6.87
C GLU A 26 -2.58 -8.24 -6.84
N TYR A 27 -3.08 -8.94 -7.86
CA TYR A 27 -4.50 -9.29 -7.96
C TYR A 27 -4.85 -10.49 -7.10
N PHE A 28 -6.02 -10.44 -6.46
CA PHE A 28 -6.58 -11.57 -5.72
C PHE A 28 -8.02 -11.83 -6.15
N ASN A 29 -8.39 -13.12 -6.19
CA ASN A 29 -9.76 -13.59 -6.38
C ASN A 29 -9.91 -14.92 -5.63
N ARG A 30 -10.56 -14.89 -4.47
CA ARG A 30 -10.60 -16.04 -3.58
C ARG A 30 -11.83 -16.05 -2.68
N GLY A 31 -12.06 -17.23 -2.11
CA GLY A 31 -12.87 -17.41 -0.93
C GLY A 31 -12.24 -16.84 0.32
N LEU A 32 -13.11 -16.32 1.19
CA LEU A 32 -12.76 -15.89 2.54
C LEU A 32 -13.86 -16.34 3.51
N ASP A 33 -13.58 -17.43 4.21
CA ASP A 33 -14.47 -17.96 5.24
C ASP A 33 -14.61 -16.97 6.42
N PRO A 34 -15.68 -17.06 7.20
CA PRO A 34 -15.85 -16.26 8.42
C PRO A 34 -14.63 -16.33 9.35
N GLY A 35 -14.04 -15.17 9.65
CA GLY A 35 -12.86 -15.10 10.51
C GLY A 35 -11.54 -15.50 9.85
N GLU A 36 -11.57 -15.92 8.58
CA GLU A 36 -10.34 -16.08 7.80
C GLU A 36 -9.80 -14.73 7.36
N CYS A 37 -8.48 -14.71 7.24
CA CYS A 37 -7.71 -13.57 6.77
C CYS A 37 -6.69 -14.07 5.74
N PHE A 38 -6.56 -13.32 4.65
CA PHE A 38 -5.43 -13.49 3.75
C PHE A 38 -4.44 -12.35 3.96
N ASN A 39 -3.16 -12.72 3.90
CA ASN A 39 -2.06 -11.80 4.12
C ASN A 39 -1.16 -11.74 2.88
N SER A 40 -0.70 -10.54 2.54
CA SER A 40 0.42 -10.35 1.61
C SER A 40 1.47 -9.47 2.27
N THR A 41 2.75 -9.74 2.03
CA THR A 41 3.87 -9.02 2.64
C THR A 41 4.91 -8.66 1.60
N ARG A 42 5.31 -7.37 1.59
CA ARG A 42 6.34 -6.81 0.70
C ARG A 42 7.07 -5.63 1.34
N GLU A 43 8.10 -5.12 0.68
CA GLU A 43 8.82 -3.90 1.05
C GLU A 43 8.59 -2.80 -0.01
N PRO A 44 7.40 -2.19 -0.08
CA PRO A 44 7.09 -1.12 -1.02
C PRO A 44 7.49 0.26 -0.48
N TYR A 45 7.60 1.23 -1.37
CA TYR A 45 7.65 2.64 -1.01
C TYR A 45 6.28 3.14 -0.50
N ALA A 46 5.19 2.71 -1.13
CA ALA A 46 3.81 2.96 -0.66
C ALA A 46 2.85 1.83 -1.06
N VAL A 47 1.72 1.72 -0.36
CA VAL A 47 0.73 0.67 -0.63
C VAL A 47 -0.71 1.20 -0.57
N CYS A 48 -1.58 0.63 -1.40
CA CYS A 48 -3.02 0.81 -1.34
C CYS A 48 -3.74 -0.52 -1.63
N VAL A 49 -4.88 -0.76 -0.97
CA VAL A 49 -5.71 -1.95 -1.20
C VAL A 49 -7.01 -1.52 -1.87
N HIS A 50 -7.38 -2.18 -2.96
CA HIS A 50 -8.64 -1.97 -3.66
C HIS A 50 -9.51 -3.23 -3.65
N ILE A 51 -10.76 -3.09 -3.25
CA ILE A 51 -11.77 -4.17 -3.31
C ILE A 51 -12.65 -3.97 -4.54
N SER A 52 -12.53 -4.86 -5.52
CA SER A 52 -13.29 -4.78 -6.77
C SER A 52 -14.67 -5.43 -6.64
N THR A 53 -14.76 -6.63 -6.10
CA THR A 53 -16.03 -7.35 -5.93
C THR A 53 -16.10 -8.10 -4.60
N ILE A 54 -17.31 -8.22 -4.08
CA ILE A 54 -17.66 -9.05 -2.92
C ILE A 54 -18.99 -9.73 -3.25
N SER A 55 -19.06 -11.05 -3.11
CA SER A 55 -20.27 -11.84 -3.28
C SER A 55 -20.52 -12.72 -2.04
N PRO A 56 -21.74 -12.72 -1.47
CA PRO A 56 -22.90 -11.90 -1.86
C PRO A 56 -22.66 -10.40 -1.65
N PRO A 57 -23.40 -9.52 -2.38
CA PRO A 57 -23.26 -8.08 -2.23
C PRO A 57 -23.80 -7.60 -0.87
N GLY A 58 -23.38 -6.40 -0.46
CA GLY A 58 -23.81 -5.76 0.81
C GLY A 58 -22.87 -5.98 2.00
N TYR A 59 -21.84 -6.82 1.84
CA TYR A 59 -20.84 -7.07 2.86
C TYR A 59 -19.63 -6.16 2.71
N LYS A 60 -18.84 -6.05 3.79
CA LYS A 60 -17.57 -5.32 3.85
C LYS A 60 -16.49 -6.23 4.44
N LEU A 61 -15.25 -5.95 4.08
CA LEU A 61 -14.07 -6.64 4.58
C LEU A 61 -13.31 -5.73 5.54
N ASP A 62 -12.76 -6.31 6.60
CA ASP A 62 -11.83 -5.63 7.48
C ASP A 62 -10.46 -5.66 6.81
N VAL A 63 -9.89 -4.48 6.53
CA VAL A 63 -8.58 -4.34 5.92
C VAL A 63 -7.68 -3.59 6.88
N THR A 64 -6.50 -4.13 7.15
CA THR A 64 -5.48 -3.49 8.00
C THR A 64 -4.12 -3.53 7.31
N ILE A 65 -3.44 -2.39 7.33
CA ILE A 65 -2.11 -2.19 6.74
C ILE A 65 -1.12 -2.02 7.90
N TYR A 66 -0.19 -2.95 8.01
CA TYR A 66 0.91 -2.91 8.98
C TYR A 66 2.20 -2.51 8.26
N VAL A 67 2.95 -1.57 8.83
CA VAL A 67 4.29 -1.21 8.35
C VAL A 67 5.27 -1.43 9.50
N ASN A 68 6.26 -2.28 9.26
CA ASN A 68 7.20 -2.79 10.25
C ASN A 68 6.49 -3.35 11.51
N GLY A 69 5.43 -4.14 11.29
CA GLY A 69 4.61 -4.73 12.36
C GLY A 69 3.67 -3.76 13.09
N VAL A 70 3.67 -2.46 12.76
CA VAL A 70 2.82 -1.46 13.40
C VAL A 70 1.61 -1.16 12.52
N PRO A 71 0.35 -1.25 13.01
CA PRO A 71 -0.82 -0.90 12.23
C PRO A 71 -0.81 0.59 11.90
N LYS A 72 -0.74 0.92 10.61
CA LYS A 72 -0.77 2.30 10.11
C LYS A 72 -2.17 2.73 9.70
N TRP A 73 -2.98 1.79 9.22
CA TRP A 73 -4.37 2.04 8.89
C TRP A 73 -5.20 0.76 9.07
N SER A 74 -6.43 0.93 9.54
CA SER A 74 -7.42 -0.13 9.60
C SER A 74 -8.78 0.45 9.25
N GLY A 75 -9.58 -0.29 8.48
CA GLY A 75 -10.91 0.14 8.11
C GLY A 75 -11.69 -0.90 7.32
N GLN A 76 -12.99 -0.66 7.19
CA GLN A 76 -13.90 -1.51 6.44
C GLN A 76 -14.03 -1.07 4.99
N LEU A 77 -13.70 -1.95 4.06
CA LEU A 77 -13.84 -1.71 2.62
C LEU A 77 -14.98 -2.56 2.05
N GLY A 78 -15.89 -1.89 1.34
CA GLY A 78 -16.92 -2.53 0.52
C GLY A 78 -16.52 -2.58 -0.94
N VAL A 79 -17.40 -3.12 -1.77
CA VAL A 79 -17.25 -3.15 -3.24
C VAL A 79 -16.92 -1.76 -3.81
N GLY A 80 -15.90 -1.69 -4.66
CA GLY A 80 -15.45 -0.48 -5.34
C GLY A 80 -14.75 0.54 -4.43
N LYS A 81 -14.36 0.16 -3.21
CA LYS A 81 -13.64 1.02 -2.27
C LYS A 81 -12.17 0.66 -2.18
N SER A 82 -11.36 1.68 -1.90
CA SER A 82 -9.94 1.53 -1.62
C SER A 82 -9.61 2.04 -0.21
N SER A 83 -8.53 1.52 0.35
CA SER A 83 -7.85 2.17 1.47
C SER A 83 -7.28 3.52 1.04
N PRO A 84 -6.89 4.41 1.97
CA PRO A 84 -5.90 5.43 1.64
C PRO A 84 -4.59 4.79 1.21
N THR A 85 -3.78 5.54 0.46
CA THR A 85 -2.39 5.17 0.17
C THR A 85 -1.53 5.43 1.40
N ILE A 86 -0.80 4.42 1.83
CA ILE A 86 0.09 4.47 2.99
C ILE A 86 1.53 4.46 2.49
N THR A 87 2.28 5.54 2.75
CA THR A 87 3.73 5.57 2.53
C THR A 87 4.42 4.69 3.57
N CYS A 88 5.27 3.79 3.09
CA CYS A 88 5.95 2.76 3.86
C CYS A 88 7.48 3.00 3.92
N ASN A 89 8.05 3.71 2.94
CA ASN A 89 9.50 3.93 2.82
C ASN A 89 10.30 2.62 2.85
N ASP A 90 9.87 1.63 2.06
CA ASP A 90 10.61 0.38 1.80
C ASP A 90 10.76 -0.49 3.05
N GLN A 91 9.83 -0.32 3.98
CA GLN A 91 9.72 -1.14 5.17
C GLN A 91 8.82 -2.34 4.91
N SER A 92 9.12 -3.45 5.60
CA SER A 92 8.28 -4.65 5.58
C SER A 92 6.83 -4.29 5.91
N THR A 93 5.96 -4.47 4.94
CA THR A 93 4.58 -4.05 4.95
C THR A 93 3.70 -5.27 4.77
N THR A 94 2.81 -5.51 5.73
CA THR A 94 1.89 -6.64 5.73
C THR A 94 0.47 -6.13 5.61
N ILE A 95 -0.27 -6.66 4.64
CA ILE A 95 -1.67 -6.34 4.39
C ILE A 95 -2.51 -7.50 4.89
N HIS A 96 -3.46 -7.21 5.77
CA HIS A 96 -4.46 -8.16 6.25
C HIS A 96 -5.80 -7.79 5.63
N ILE A 97 -6.42 -8.71 4.91
CA ILE A 97 -7.80 -8.56 4.42
C ILE A 97 -8.60 -9.73 4.96
N ALA A 98 -9.58 -9.42 5.80
CA ALA A 98 -10.32 -10.38 6.59
C ALA A 98 -11.82 -10.26 6.34
N ASN A 99 -12.51 -11.40 6.40
CA ASN A 99 -13.95 -11.43 6.53
C ASN A 99 -14.26 -11.22 8.01
N PRO A 100 -14.78 -10.04 8.43
CA PRO A 100 -15.11 -9.82 9.84
C PRO A 100 -16.04 -10.94 10.31
N ASN A 101 -15.76 -11.51 11.48
CA ASN A 101 -16.49 -12.66 12.03
C ASN A 101 -18.02 -12.51 11.82
N GLY A 102 -18.62 -13.39 11.00
CA GLY A 102 -20.02 -13.31 10.58
C GLY A 102 -20.36 -14.30 9.47
N ASN A 103 -21.64 -14.51 9.16
CA ASN A 103 -22.10 -15.40 8.08
C ASN A 103 -22.39 -14.52 6.84
N PRO A 104 -21.90 -14.79 5.61
CA PRO A 104 -21.42 -16.06 5.03
C PRO A 104 -19.94 -16.06 4.59
N TYR A 105 -19.51 -17.19 4.03
CA TYR A 105 -18.35 -17.25 3.13
C TYR A 105 -18.47 -16.19 2.03
N LEU A 106 -17.44 -15.37 1.88
CA LEU A 106 -17.39 -14.32 0.87
C LEU A 106 -16.47 -14.74 -0.26
N GLN A 107 -16.93 -14.57 -1.50
CA GLN A 107 -16.03 -14.52 -2.65
C GLN A 107 -15.60 -13.06 -2.83
N VAL A 108 -14.31 -12.80 -2.74
CA VAL A 108 -13.73 -11.46 -2.89
C VAL A 108 -12.77 -11.42 -4.07
N SER A 109 -12.81 -10.33 -4.83
CA SER A 109 -11.71 -9.97 -5.74
C SER A 109 -11.28 -8.51 -5.60
N GLY A 110 -10.04 -8.23 -5.96
CA GLY A 110 -9.43 -6.92 -5.86
C GLY A 110 -7.96 -6.95 -6.25
N TYR A 111 -7.25 -5.89 -5.90
CA TYR A 111 -5.80 -5.83 -6.04
C TYR A 111 -5.16 -5.01 -4.93
N ILE A 112 -3.88 -5.29 -4.69
CA ILE A 112 -3.00 -4.45 -3.89
C ILE A 112 -2.08 -3.72 -4.87
N ASP A 113 -2.06 -2.39 -4.79
CA ASP A 113 -1.15 -1.54 -5.54
C ASP A 113 0.10 -1.29 -4.70
N TRP A 114 1.22 -1.89 -5.11
CA TRP A 114 2.52 -1.75 -4.51
C TRP A 114 3.34 -0.73 -5.31
N VAL A 115 3.58 0.44 -4.72
CA VAL A 115 4.45 1.45 -5.32
C VAL A 115 5.89 1.14 -4.90
N MET A 116 6.75 0.90 -5.88
CA MET A 116 8.18 0.59 -5.71
C MET A 116 9.03 1.79 -6.16
N HIS A 117 10.30 1.82 -5.78
CA HIS A 117 11.24 2.90 -6.11
C HIS A 117 12.61 2.37 -6.57
#